data_AF-A0A067CH11-F1
#
_entry.id   AF-A0A067CH11-F1
#
_cell.length_a   1.000
_cell.length_b   1.000
_cell.length_c   1.000
_cell.angle_alpha   90.00
_cell.angle_beta   90.00
_cell.angle_gamma   90.00
#
_symmetry.space_group_name_H-M   'P 1'
#
loop_
_entity.id
_entity.type
_entity.pdbx_description
1 polymer ?
#
loop_
_entity_poly.entity_id
_entity_poly.type
_entity_poly.pdbx_seq_one_letter_code
_entity_poly.pdbx_strand_id
1 'polypeptide(L)'
;MATTKKAKKDEGDKPKKSKSSSKKKEKTEKTKVEPPPPEPEPSDPDAIQLFRRYDREKLGHITRDDFMQLLTDYNASQPQRKWEMAPCALTDSAGIPLGFERTSRNSEFEAGQLFERYDTDRSGTLNLKEFHGFFRDFKKQLVSFVQELTSPRAFKPSARPSTSFPLHDGPAWSTFEPHRRPPPPSPSTRQLFESRLELLNTMCDSVLLPYRATLMERMSRRLDPALRWAHATAQTAKQQMELEKDVDLIDRITSSVHAKLYKGDHISNHEMHAFLDEFPHMYAAAEDLAQKAKAMARPTAAYEAPPPTTNDETTKLLRVKDQMIWDLLQERKELRHQRDALEHQLRDVTELSAQEMRKWAKLTDDMQAEIERLRRE
;
A
#
# COMPACT_ATOMS: atom_id res chain seq x y z
N MET A 1 -58.96 -8.30 35.06
CA MET A 1 -58.58 -9.72 34.86
C MET A 1 -57.13 -9.71 34.38
N ALA A 2 -56.12 -9.71 35.25
CA ALA A 2 -55.56 -10.86 35.98
C ALA A 2 -55.14 -12.02 35.06
N THR A 3 -53.83 -12.14 34.75
CA THR A 3 -52.93 -13.16 35.32
C THR A 3 -51.53 -13.12 34.72
N THR A 4 -50.58 -13.50 35.58
CA THR A 4 -49.12 -13.57 35.49
C THR A 4 -48.63 -14.97 35.08
N LYS A 5 -47.35 -15.10 34.65
CA LYS A 5 -46.41 -16.27 34.79
C LYS A 5 -45.12 -15.94 34.01
N LYS A 6 -43.89 -15.80 34.51
CA LYS A 6 -43.04 -16.42 35.56
C LYS A 6 -42.27 -17.71 35.13
N ALA A 7 -40.97 -17.50 34.85
CA ALA A 7 -39.74 -18.22 35.23
C ALA A 7 -39.39 -19.68 34.80
N LYS A 8 -38.12 -19.87 34.39
CA LYS A 8 -37.12 -20.92 34.75
C LYS A 8 -35.88 -20.71 33.84
N LYS A 9 -34.59 -20.64 34.20
CA LYS A 9 -33.66 -21.24 35.21
C LYS A 9 -33.46 -22.77 35.12
N ASP A 10 -32.31 -23.16 34.55
CA ASP A 10 -31.44 -24.34 34.78
C ASP A 10 -30.12 -24.01 34.03
N GLU A 11 -28.90 -23.96 34.54
CA GLU A 11 -28.09 -24.69 35.55
C GLU A 11 -27.59 -26.09 35.11
N GLY A 12 -26.27 -26.21 34.91
CA GLY A 12 -25.48 -27.45 34.96
C GLY A 12 -25.18 -28.18 33.65
N ASP A 13 -23.92 -28.21 33.18
CA ASP A 13 -22.97 -29.31 33.47
C ASP A 13 -21.64 -29.20 32.69
N LYS A 14 -20.51 -29.43 33.38
CA LYS A 14 -19.16 -29.72 32.84
C LYS A 14 -18.86 -31.20 33.19
N PRO A 15 -17.67 -31.76 32.89
CA PRO A 15 -16.98 -31.99 31.62
C PRO A 15 -16.72 -33.50 31.39
N LYS A 16 -16.48 -33.97 30.15
CA LYS A 16 -15.99 -35.35 29.91
C LYS A 16 -14.59 -35.37 29.29
N LYS A 17 -13.63 -35.79 30.13
CA LYS A 17 -12.36 -36.42 29.76
C LYS A 17 -12.62 -37.66 28.90
N SER A 18 -11.84 -37.83 27.84
CA SER A 18 -11.47 -39.14 27.31
C SER A 18 -9.96 -39.27 27.25
N LYS A 19 -9.50 -40.39 27.80
CA LYS A 19 -8.13 -40.84 28.03
C LYS A 19 -8.15 -42.32 27.65
N SER A 20 -7.37 -42.76 26.66
CA SER A 20 -6.90 -44.16 26.47
C SER A 20 -6.11 -44.23 25.16
N SER A 21 -4.77 -44.37 25.21
CA SER A 21 -3.99 -45.64 25.14
C SER A 21 -3.92 -46.23 23.72
N SER A 22 -2.76 -46.48 23.12
CA SER A 22 -1.85 -47.61 23.38
C SER A 22 -0.60 -47.43 22.50
N LYS A 23 0.66 -47.53 22.96
CA LYS A 23 1.46 -48.67 23.47
C LYS A 23 2.08 -49.56 22.37
N LYS A 24 3.40 -49.83 22.56
CA LYS A 24 4.31 -50.82 21.92
C LYS A 24 4.94 -50.37 20.58
N LYS A 25 6.22 -50.60 20.26
CA LYS A 25 7.20 -51.65 20.66
C LYS A 25 8.60 -51.17 20.16
N GLU A 26 9.62 -51.08 21.01
CA GLU A 26 10.78 -51.99 21.11
C GLU A 26 11.98 -51.68 20.18
N LYS A 27 13.02 -51.15 20.85
CA LYS A 27 14.47 -51.29 20.69
C LYS A 27 14.99 -52.35 19.69
N THR A 28 15.87 -51.94 18.76
CA THR A 28 17.01 -52.76 18.34
C THR A 28 18.19 -51.87 17.92
N GLU A 29 19.37 -52.27 18.41
CA GLU A 29 20.68 -51.64 18.30
C GLU A 29 21.47 -52.29 17.14
N LYS A 30 22.44 -51.54 16.59
CA LYS A 30 23.53 -51.94 15.66
C LYS A 30 23.15 -52.23 14.21
N THR A 31 23.69 -51.41 13.29
CA THR A 31 24.92 -51.74 12.53
C THR A 31 25.46 -50.47 11.87
N LYS A 32 26.71 -50.15 12.18
CA LYS A 32 27.54 -49.13 11.54
C LYS A 32 27.85 -49.62 10.12
N VAL A 33 27.23 -49.01 9.11
CA VAL A 33 27.68 -49.10 7.71
C VAL A 33 28.18 -47.71 7.34
N GLU A 34 29.47 -47.66 7.09
CA GLU A 34 30.22 -46.53 6.57
C GLU A 34 29.63 -46.13 5.21
N PRO A 35 29.12 -44.90 5.04
CA PRO A 35 28.59 -44.46 3.75
C PRO A 35 29.75 -44.32 2.74
N PRO A 36 29.52 -44.68 1.46
CA PRO A 36 30.52 -44.55 0.41
C PRO A 36 30.98 -43.08 0.27
N PRO A 37 32.19 -42.84 -0.27
CA PRO A 37 32.76 -41.50 -0.41
C PRO A 37 31.74 -40.55 -1.07
N PRO A 38 31.52 -39.33 -0.56
CA PRO A 38 30.56 -38.41 -1.17
C PRO A 38 31.00 -38.15 -2.61
N GLU A 39 30.16 -38.57 -3.56
CA GLU A 39 30.23 -38.11 -4.94
C GLU A 39 30.31 -36.58 -4.92
N PRO A 40 31.19 -35.95 -5.73
CA PRO A 40 31.30 -34.50 -5.79
C PRO A 40 29.93 -33.95 -6.17
N GLU A 41 29.21 -33.37 -5.20
CA GLU A 41 27.91 -32.76 -5.44
C GLU A 41 28.06 -31.78 -6.61
N PRO A 42 27.16 -31.82 -7.62
CA PRO A 42 27.24 -30.99 -8.81
C PRO A 42 27.06 -29.53 -8.42
N SER A 43 28.19 -28.91 -8.08
CA SER A 43 28.33 -27.54 -7.66
C SER A 43 28.16 -26.65 -8.88
N ASP A 44 26.92 -26.19 -9.10
CA ASP A 44 26.64 -25.24 -10.16
C ASP A 44 27.40 -23.92 -9.87
N PRO A 45 28.38 -23.52 -10.71
CA PRO A 45 29.20 -22.35 -10.44
C PRO A 45 28.37 -21.06 -10.40
N ASP A 46 27.23 -21.00 -11.09
CA ASP A 46 26.34 -19.84 -11.10
C ASP A 46 25.56 -19.72 -9.79
N ALA A 47 25.11 -20.84 -9.25
CA ALA A 47 24.45 -20.88 -7.93
C ALA A 47 25.41 -20.41 -6.84
N ILE A 48 26.68 -20.86 -6.89
CA ILE A 48 27.71 -20.46 -5.92
C ILE A 48 28.00 -18.96 -6.02
N GLN A 49 28.07 -18.42 -7.24
CA GLN A 49 28.29 -16.98 -7.43
C GLN A 49 27.15 -16.15 -6.88
N LEU A 50 25.90 -16.55 -7.18
CA LEU A 50 24.72 -15.87 -6.67
C LEU A 50 24.65 -15.97 -5.14
N PHE A 51 24.94 -17.16 -4.60
CA PHE A 51 24.98 -17.39 -3.16
C PHE A 51 25.98 -16.46 -2.47
N ARG A 52 27.22 -16.42 -2.95
CA ARG A 52 28.28 -15.54 -2.40
C ARG A 52 27.97 -14.05 -2.53
N ARG A 53 27.13 -13.66 -3.50
CA ARG A 53 26.74 -12.27 -3.70
C ARG A 53 25.73 -11.81 -2.66
N TYR A 54 24.78 -12.66 -2.32
CA TYR A 54 23.68 -12.34 -1.40
C TYR A 54 23.94 -12.79 0.04
N ASP A 55 24.91 -13.67 0.30
CA ASP A 55 25.49 -13.88 1.63
C ASP A 55 26.36 -12.66 2.02
N ARG A 56 25.71 -11.53 2.35
CA ARG A 56 26.38 -10.25 2.63
C ARG A 56 27.30 -10.33 3.84
N GLU A 57 26.86 -11.10 4.85
CA GLU A 57 27.57 -11.30 6.10
C GLU A 57 28.67 -12.37 6.00
N LYS A 58 28.71 -13.12 4.88
CA LYS A 58 29.66 -14.22 4.61
C LYS A 58 29.62 -15.31 5.69
N LEU A 59 28.42 -15.57 6.21
CA LEU A 59 28.20 -16.56 7.27
C LEU A 59 27.99 -17.96 6.71
N GLY A 60 27.98 -18.12 5.39
CA GLY A 60 27.75 -19.40 4.72
C GLY A 60 26.27 -19.79 4.65
N HIS A 61 25.36 -18.83 4.88
CA HIS A 61 23.92 -18.99 4.77
C HIS A 61 23.28 -17.69 4.28
N ILE A 62 22.14 -17.80 3.60
CA ILE A 62 21.36 -16.66 3.12
C ILE A 62 20.20 -16.43 4.08
N THR A 63 20.13 -15.23 4.66
CA THR A 63 18.99 -14.86 5.51
C THR A 63 17.75 -14.60 4.67
N ARG A 64 16.57 -14.53 5.32
CA ARG A 64 15.33 -14.14 4.65
C ARG A 64 15.46 -12.79 3.93
N ASP A 65 16.10 -11.81 4.54
CA ASP A 65 16.27 -10.47 3.97
C ASP A 65 17.20 -10.46 2.75
N ASP A 66 18.25 -11.28 2.78
CA ASP A 66 19.14 -11.47 1.64
C ASP A 66 18.42 -12.14 0.46
N PHE A 67 17.57 -13.12 0.75
CA PHE A 67 16.73 -13.78 -0.25
C PHE A 67 15.70 -12.80 -0.85
N MET A 68 15.07 -11.95 -0.04
CA MET A 68 14.18 -10.87 -0.51
C MET A 68 14.89 -9.91 -1.47
N GLN A 69 16.12 -9.53 -1.13
CA GLN A 69 16.90 -8.63 -1.97
C GLN A 69 17.25 -9.27 -3.32
N LEU A 70 17.61 -10.56 -3.33
CA LEU A 70 17.85 -11.32 -4.56
C LEU A 70 16.64 -11.25 -5.49
N LEU A 71 15.44 -11.50 -4.96
CA LEU A 71 14.21 -11.43 -5.75
C LEU A 71 13.90 -10.02 -6.25
N THR A 72 14.18 -9.01 -5.42
CA THR A 72 14.00 -7.60 -5.77
C THR A 72 14.93 -7.20 -6.92
N ASP A 73 16.20 -7.57 -6.83
CA ASP A 73 17.22 -7.26 -7.85
C ASP A 73 16.93 -8.01 -9.15
N TYR A 74 16.48 -9.27 -9.06
CA TYR A 74 16.03 -10.04 -10.22
C TYR A 74 14.85 -9.37 -10.94
N ASN A 75 13.87 -8.87 -10.19
CA ASN A 75 12.73 -8.17 -10.80
C ASN A 75 13.16 -6.81 -11.39
N ALA A 76 14.11 -6.12 -10.77
CA ALA A 76 14.65 -4.85 -11.26
C ALA A 76 15.51 -5.01 -12.53
N SER A 77 16.20 -6.14 -12.69
CA SER A 77 17.04 -6.40 -13.86
C SER A 77 16.23 -6.79 -15.10
N GLN A 78 14.95 -7.16 -14.95
CA GLN A 78 14.11 -7.46 -16.11
C GLN A 78 13.79 -6.15 -16.86
N PRO A 79 14.31 -5.94 -18.09
CA PRO A 79 14.00 -4.75 -18.85
C PRO A 79 12.49 -4.71 -19.09
N GLN A 80 11.84 -3.57 -18.82
CA GLN A 80 10.42 -3.32 -18.98
C GLN A 80 9.84 -3.97 -20.25
N ARG A 81 9.44 -5.25 -20.18
CA ARG A 81 8.48 -5.81 -21.11
C ARG A 81 7.18 -5.15 -20.71
N LYS A 82 6.84 -4.16 -21.52
CA LYS A 82 5.54 -3.48 -21.55
C LYS A 82 4.46 -4.49 -21.17
N TRP A 83 3.63 -4.06 -20.22
CA TRP A 83 2.62 -4.75 -19.43
C TRP A 83 1.57 -5.62 -20.16
N GLU A 84 1.82 -6.07 -21.39
CA GLU A 84 0.78 -6.67 -22.24
C GLU A 84 0.77 -8.19 -22.31
N MET A 85 1.77 -8.94 -21.84
CA MET A 85 1.69 -10.41 -21.85
C MET A 85 2.43 -11.03 -20.66
N ALA A 86 1.64 -11.53 -19.70
CA ALA A 86 1.98 -12.41 -18.57
C ALA A 86 2.96 -11.86 -17.48
N PRO A 87 2.57 -11.88 -16.19
CA PRO A 87 3.48 -11.56 -15.09
C PRO A 87 4.60 -12.61 -15.02
N CYS A 88 5.86 -12.16 -15.15
CA CYS A 88 7.04 -13.00 -14.91
C CYS A 88 7.20 -13.26 -13.40
N ALA A 89 6.28 -14.02 -12.82
CA ALA A 89 6.50 -14.68 -11.55
C ALA A 89 7.55 -15.78 -11.76
N LEU A 90 8.41 -16.00 -10.77
CA LEU A 90 9.34 -17.13 -10.79
C LEU A 90 8.53 -18.42 -10.96
N THR A 91 8.52 -18.96 -12.17
CA THR A 91 7.81 -20.22 -12.43
C THR A 91 8.64 -21.38 -11.90
N ASP A 92 7.98 -22.32 -11.23
CA ASP A 92 8.65 -23.55 -10.83
C ASP A 92 9.08 -24.38 -12.06
N SER A 93 9.77 -25.48 -11.83
CA SER A 93 10.19 -26.40 -12.88
C SER A 93 9.01 -27.03 -13.66
N ALA A 94 7.78 -26.95 -13.14
CA ALA A 94 6.54 -27.35 -13.79
C ALA A 94 5.85 -26.20 -14.57
N GLY A 95 6.45 -25.00 -14.59
CA GLY A 95 5.91 -23.83 -15.28
C GLY A 95 4.78 -23.12 -14.53
N ILE A 96 4.52 -23.50 -13.27
CA ILE A 96 3.51 -22.87 -12.42
C ILE A 96 4.13 -21.59 -11.85
N PRO A 97 3.55 -20.40 -12.12
CA PRO A 97 4.04 -19.17 -11.53
C PRO A 97 3.86 -19.27 -10.02
N LEU A 98 4.98 -19.36 -9.30
CA LEU A 98 4.93 -19.27 -7.85
C LEU A 98 4.62 -17.82 -7.55
N GLY A 99 3.40 -17.60 -7.04
CA GLY A 99 2.79 -16.29 -6.86
C GLY A 99 3.73 -15.32 -6.17
N PHE A 100 4.50 -14.60 -6.96
CA PHE A 100 5.17 -13.35 -6.62
C PHE A 100 4.36 -12.29 -7.36
N GLU A 101 3.13 -12.06 -6.93
CA GLU A 101 2.18 -11.19 -7.61
C GLU A 101 2.41 -9.74 -7.18
N ARG A 102 2.67 -8.90 -8.19
CA ARG A 102 3.29 -7.58 -8.15
C ARG A 102 2.42 -6.46 -7.54
N THR A 103 2.00 -6.60 -6.29
CA THR A 103 1.76 -5.40 -5.48
C THR A 103 2.86 -5.34 -4.43
N SER A 104 3.54 -4.20 -4.32
CA SER A 104 4.59 -3.98 -3.30
C SER A 104 4.12 -4.24 -1.86
N ARG A 105 2.81 -4.44 -1.65
CA ARG A 105 2.19 -4.77 -0.37
C ARG A 105 2.16 -6.28 -0.06
N ASN A 106 2.32 -7.17 -1.04
CA ASN A 106 2.20 -8.63 -0.85
C ASN A 106 3.51 -9.42 -1.11
N SER A 107 4.54 -8.78 -1.65
CA SER A 107 5.80 -9.45 -2.04
C SER A 107 6.57 -10.07 -0.88
N GLU A 108 6.51 -9.49 0.31
CA GLU A 108 7.21 -10.00 1.51
C GLU A 108 6.63 -11.31 2.04
N PHE A 109 5.32 -11.49 1.87
CA PHE A 109 4.61 -12.68 2.34
C PHE A 109 4.88 -13.87 1.42
N GLU A 110 4.83 -13.64 0.11
CA GLU A 110 5.03 -14.66 -0.92
C GLU A 110 6.47 -15.16 -0.99
N ALA A 111 7.43 -14.23 -0.94
CA ALA A 111 8.84 -14.61 -0.87
C ALA A 111 9.19 -15.30 0.46
N GLY A 112 8.49 -14.98 1.55
CA GLY A 112 8.55 -15.73 2.80
C GLY A 112 8.12 -17.20 2.63
N GLN A 113 7.02 -17.45 1.94
CA GLN A 113 6.58 -18.83 1.64
C GLN A 113 7.56 -19.59 0.75
N LEU A 114 8.15 -18.92 -0.25
CA LEU A 114 9.19 -19.52 -1.08
C LEU A 114 10.42 -19.89 -0.25
N PHE A 115 10.85 -18.99 0.63
CA PHE A 115 11.96 -19.22 1.54
C PHE A 115 11.71 -20.44 2.44
N GLU A 116 10.54 -20.51 3.09
CA GLU A 116 10.15 -21.61 3.97
C GLU A 116 10.07 -22.97 3.27
N ARG A 117 9.84 -22.99 1.94
CA ARG A 117 9.82 -24.25 1.18
C ARG A 117 11.21 -24.87 0.99
N TYR A 118 12.25 -24.05 0.94
CA TYR A 118 13.63 -24.51 0.74
C TYR A 118 14.42 -24.56 2.04
N ASP A 119 13.97 -23.85 3.09
CA ASP A 119 14.47 -23.94 4.46
C ASP A 119 13.95 -25.23 5.11
N THR A 120 14.58 -26.36 4.77
CA THR A 120 14.13 -27.69 5.16
C THR A 120 14.36 -27.97 6.64
N ASP A 121 15.40 -27.38 7.21
CA ASP A 121 15.73 -27.49 8.62
C ASP A 121 14.99 -26.45 9.50
N ARG A 122 14.25 -25.52 8.88
CA ARG A 122 13.55 -24.40 9.53
C ARG A 122 14.48 -23.57 10.40
N SER A 123 15.74 -23.44 9.98
CA SER A 123 16.73 -22.64 10.67
C SER A 123 16.43 -21.14 10.56
N GLY A 124 15.56 -20.74 9.63
CA GLY A 124 15.34 -19.35 9.26
C GLY A 124 16.43 -18.82 8.31
N THR A 125 17.29 -19.71 7.80
CA THR A 125 18.41 -19.39 6.91
C THR A 125 18.53 -20.46 5.82
N LEU A 126 18.94 -20.09 4.60
CA LEU A 126 19.18 -21.06 3.54
C LEU A 126 20.66 -21.41 3.47
N ASN A 127 20.99 -22.66 3.79
CA ASN A 127 22.34 -23.17 3.58
C ASN A 127 22.65 -23.32 2.09
N LEU A 128 23.93 -23.43 1.71
CA LEU A 128 24.34 -23.56 0.31
C LEU A 128 23.63 -24.72 -0.41
N LYS A 129 23.43 -25.85 0.27
CA LYS A 129 22.75 -27.03 -0.28
C LYS A 129 21.26 -26.78 -0.56
N GLU A 130 20.58 -26.07 0.33
CA GLU A 130 19.17 -25.70 0.19
C GLU A 130 19.00 -24.66 -0.92
N PHE A 131 19.91 -23.69 -0.97
CA PHE A 131 19.96 -22.72 -2.05
C PHE A 131 20.26 -23.34 -3.41
N HIS A 132 21.09 -24.39 -3.48
CA HIS A 132 21.27 -25.16 -4.71
C HIS A 132 19.96 -25.84 -5.17
N GLY A 133 19.15 -26.32 -4.22
CA GLY A 133 17.80 -26.81 -4.51
C GLY A 133 16.93 -25.75 -5.17
N PHE A 134 16.89 -24.55 -4.56
CA PHE A 134 16.22 -23.38 -5.14
C PHE A 134 16.76 -23.04 -6.53
N PHE A 135 18.06 -22.82 -6.67
CA PHE A 135 18.67 -22.40 -7.93
C PHE A 135 18.42 -23.41 -9.06
N ARG A 136 18.43 -24.71 -8.76
CA ARG A 136 18.13 -25.76 -9.74
C ARG A 136 16.73 -25.62 -10.31
N ASP A 137 15.75 -25.32 -9.46
CA ASP A 137 14.35 -25.19 -9.87
C ASP A 137 14.13 -23.94 -10.73
N PHE A 138 14.87 -22.84 -10.46
CA PHE A 138 14.77 -21.57 -11.20
C PHE A 138 15.90 -21.33 -12.20
N LYS A 139 16.74 -22.33 -12.48
CA LYS A 139 17.97 -22.17 -13.27
C LYS A 139 17.72 -21.48 -14.61
N LYS A 140 16.63 -21.86 -15.30
CA LYS A 140 16.28 -21.29 -16.61
C LYS A 140 16.03 -19.78 -16.59
N GLN A 141 15.63 -19.24 -15.43
CA GLN A 141 15.32 -17.82 -15.22
C GLN A 141 16.49 -17.06 -14.61
N LEU A 142 17.21 -17.71 -13.69
CA LEU A 142 18.32 -17.09 -12.97
C LEU A 142 19.62 -17.05 -13.79
N VAL A 143 19.84 -17.97 -14.74
CA VAL A 143 21.09 -17.98 -15.53
C VAL A 143 21.27 -16.69 -16.33
N SER A 144 20.21 -16.15 -16.96
CA SER A 144 20.29 -14.86 -17.65
C SER A 144 20.61 -13.71 -16.69
N PHE A 145 20.06 -13.76 -15.47
CA PHE A 145 20.32 -12.77 -14.44
C PHE A 145 21.76 -12.84 -13.93
N VAL A 146 22.28 -14.03 -13.63
CA VAL A 146 23.68 -14.23 -13.21
C VAL A 146 24.66 -13.78 -14.30
N GLN A 147 24.34 -14.06 -15.57
CA GLN A 147 25.15 -13.61 -16.71
C GLN A 147 25.16 -12.07 -16.84
N GLU A 148 24.03 -11.41 -16.55
CA GLU A 148 23.95 -9.95 -16.53
C GLU A 148 24.72 -9.35 -15.34
N LEU A 149 24.59 -9.95 -14.14
CA LEU A 149 25.32 -9.53 -12.94
C LEU A 149 26.84 -9.64 -13.09
N THR A 150 27.31 -10.63 -13.84
CA THR A 150 28.74 -10.86 -14.12
C THR A 150 29.27 -10.03 -15.28
N SER A 151 28.38 -9.45 -16.10
CA SER A 151 28.77 -8.58 -17.20
C SER A 151 29.28 -7.23 -16.67
N PRO A 152 30.49 -6.77 -17.07
CA PRO A 152 31.08 -5.49 -16.64
C PRO A 152 30.27 -4.22 -17.00
N ARG A 153 29.12 -4.37 -17.66
CA ARG A 153 28.29 -3.29 -18.19
C ARG A 153 27.06 -2.95 -17.33
N ALA A 154 26.68 -3.77 -16.35
CA ALA A 154 25.31 -3.78 -15.82
C ALA A 154 24.98 -2.81 -14.67
N PHE A 155 25.94 -2.15 -14.03
CA PHE A 155 25.63 -1.15 -12.99
C PHE A 155 26.44 0.13 -13.16
N LYS A 156 26.18 0.85 -14.26
CA LYS A 156 26.25 2.31 -14.20
C LYS A 156 24.84 2.82 -13.90
N PRO A 157 24.56 3.41 -12.73
CA PRO A 157 23.32 4.16 -12.56
C PRO A 157 23.28 5.17 -13.70
N SER A 158 22.16 5.23 -14.40
CA SER A 158 21.90 6.09 -15.55
C SER A 158 22.18 7.56 -15.19
N ALA A 159 23.44 7.96 -15.30
CA ALA A 159 23.84 9.35 -15.32
C ALA A 159 23.31 9.92 -16.64
N ARG A 160 22.45 10.93 -16.50
CA ARG A 160 21.87 11.72 -17.58
C ARG A 160 22.92 12.01 -18.67
N PRO A 161 22.56 11.93 -19.96
CA PRO A 161 23.46 12.43 -21.00
C PRO A 161 23.50 13.96 -20.90
N SER A 162 24.50 14.48 -20.19
CA SER A 162 24.95 15.86 -20.37
C SER A 162 25.52 15.99 -21.76
N THR A 163 24.71 16.50 -22.69
CA THR A 163 25.16 16.94 -24.01
C THR A 163 26.00 18.20 -23.85
N SER A 164 27.29 18.04 -23.63
CA SER A 164 28.29 19.06 -23.96
C SER A 164 28.93 18.65 -25.29
N PHE A 165 28.42 19.20 -26.39
CA PHE A 165 29.10 19.11 -27.68
C PHE A 165 30.21 20.17 -27.75
N PRO A 166 31.38 19.85 -28.33
CA PRO A 166 32.46 20.80 -28.50
C PRO A 166 32.12 21.82 -29.60
N LEU A 167 32.42 23.08 -29.30
CA LEU A 167 32.50 24.19 -30.22
C LEU A 167 33.56 23.86 -31.30
N HIS A 168 33.14 23.74 -32.55
CA HIS A 168 34.05 23.68 -33.70
C HIS A 168 33.64 24.75 -34.72
N ASP A 169 34.58 25.63 -35.02
CA ASP A 169 34.48 26.72 -35.97
C ASP A 169 34.42 26.25 -37.44
N GLY A 170 33.50 26.87 -38.20
CA GLY A 170 33.52 27.10 -39.66
C GLY A 170 33.19 25.92 -40.62
N PRO A 171 32.89 26.18 -41.92
CA PRO A 171 32.79 27.45 -42.64
C PRO A 171 31.47 27.68 -43.43
N ALA A 172 31.31 28.94 -43.85
CA ALA A 172 30.17 29.51 -44.55
C ALA A 172 30.01 29.05 -46.01
N TRP A 173 29.02 28.20 -46.28
CA TRP A 173 28.38 28.05 -47.59
C TRP A 173 27.11 27.20 -47.45
N SER A 174 25.99 27.80 -47.11
CA SER A 174 24.68 27.28 -47.56
C SER A 174 23.61 28.35 -47.44
N THR A 175 23.60 29.23 -48.43
CA THR A 175 22.44 30.05 -48.79
C THR A 175 21.43 29.12 -49.47
N PHE A 176 20.73 28.31 -48.68
CA PHE A 176 19.57 27.53 -49.13
C PHE A 176 18.44 27.79 -48.15
N GLU A 177 17.23 27.96 -48.71
CA GLU A 177 15.97 28.35 -48.06
C GLU A 177 15.81 27.88 -46.59
N PRO A 178 15.23 28.70 -45.71
CA PRO A 178 14.88 28.29 -44.37
C PRO A 178 13.73 27.26 -44.45
N HIS A 179 14.10 26.00 -44.60
CA HIS A 179 13.22 24.87 -44.36
C HIS A 179 12.74 25.01 -42.92
N ARG A 180 11.45 25.34 -42.81
CA ARG A 180 10.66 25.38 -41.58
C ARG A 180 11.14 24.26 -40.66
N ARG A 181 11.82 24.63 -39.57
CA ARG A 181 12.01 23.68 -38.46
C ARG A 181 10.62 23.15 -38.13
N PRO A 182 10.39 21.83 -38.13
CA PRO A 182 9.13 21.31 -37.63
C PRO A 182 8.94 21.89 -36.23
N PRO A 183 7.75 22.44 -35.91
CA PRO A 183 7.50 22.96 -34.58
C PRO A 183 7.83 21.86 -33.56
N PRO A 184 8.41 22.21 -32.40
CA PRO A 184 8.70 21.24 -31.36
C PRO A 184 7.43 20.40 -31.12
N PRO A 185 7.56 19.06 -30.99
CA PRO A 185 6.39 18.21 -30.81
C PRO A 185 5.62 18.74 -29.60
N SER A 186 4.38 19.16 -29.83
CA SER A 186 3.49 19.63 -28.77
C SER A 186 3.43 18.54 -27.69
N PRO A 187 3.53 18.89 -26.40
CA PRO A 187 3.41 17.91 -25.33
C PRO A 187 2.10 17.14 -25.53
N SER A 188 2.16 15.82 -25.41
CA SER A 188 0.95 15.00 -25.53
C SER A 188 -0.09 15.47 -24.51
N THR A 189 -1.38 15.44 -24.85
CA THR A 189 -2.48 15.81 -23.92
C THR A 189 -2.31 15.15 -22.55
N ARG A 190 -1.85 13.90 -22.57
CA ARG A 190 -1.58 13.11 -21.36
C ARG A 190 -0.46 13.71 -20.50
N GLN A 191 0.67 14.10 -21.08
CA GLN A 191 1.75 14.77 -20.33
C GLN A 191 1.30 16.12 -19.77
N LEU A 192 0.51 16.88 -20.52
CA LEU A 192 -0.04 18.14 -20.02
C LEU A 192 -1.01 17.88 -18.85
N PHE A 193 -1.87 16.87 -18.97
CA PHE A 193 -2.77 16.45 -17.90
C PHE A 193 -2.00 16.02 -16.65
N GLU A 194 -1.02 15.12 -16.79
CA GLU A 194 -0.22 14.60 -15.68
C GLU A 194 0.53 15.73 -14.95
N SER A 195 1.22 16.61 -15.68
CA SER A 195 1.94 17.75 -15.08
C SER A 195 1.02 18.74 -14.36
N ARG A 196 -0.19 18.98 -14.89
CA ARG A 196 -1.18 19.87 -14.27
C ARG A 196 -1.81 19.23 -13.04
N LEU A 197 -2.10 17.93 -13.08
CA LEU A 197 -2.60 17.17 -11.95
C LEU A 197 -1.57 17.11 -10.81
N GLU A 198 -0.30 16.87 -11.12
CA GLU A 198 0.80 16.87 -10.15
C GLU A 198 0.98 18.23 -9.48
N LEU A 199 0.90 19.32 -10.25
CA LEU A 199 0.96 20.69 -9.71
C LEU A 199 -0.19 20.95 -8.73
N LEU A 200 -1.42 20.59 -9.09
CA LEU A 200 -2.60 20.79 -8.23
C LEU A 200 -2.53 19.90 -6.98
N ASN A 201 -2.09 18.64 -7.13
CA ASN A 201 -1.88 17.73 -6.00
C ASN A 201 -0.84 18.25 -5.02
N THR A 202 0.30 18.73 -5.52
CA THR A 202 1.35 19.32 -4.68
C THR A 202 0.82 20.50 -3.88
N MET A 203 -0.02 21.35 -4.47
CA MET A 203 -0.64 22.49 -3.78
C MET A 203 -1.70 22.04 -2.76
N CYS A 204 -2.48 21.00 -3.06
CA CYS A 204 -3.38 20.38 -2.09
C CYS A 204 -2.63 19.89 -0.84
N ASP A 205 -1.57 19.11 -1.05
CA ASP A 205 -0.81 18.48 0.04
C ASP A 205 -0.02 19.49 0.88
N SER A 206 0.68 20.42 0.23
CA SER A 206 1.61 21.34 0.91
C SER A 206 0.93 22.57 1.52
N VAL A 207 -0.20 23.03 0.97
CA VAL A 207 -0.82 24.30 1.39
C VAL A 207 -2.27 24.12 1.82
N LEU A 208 -3.12 23.53 0.98
CA LEU A 208 -4.56 23.54 1.23
C LEU A 208 -4.98 22.62 2.38
N LEU A 209 -4.40 21.42 2.50
CA LEU A 209 -4.72 20.50 3.59
C LEU A 209 -4.29 21.03 4.97
N PRO A 210 -3.06 21.58 5.16
CA PRO A 210 -2.71 22.28 6.39
C PRO A 210 -3.61 23.49 6.70
N TYR A 211 -3.96 24.26 5.67
CA TYR A 211 -4.87 25.40 5.82
C TYR A 211 -6.26 24.96 6.28
N ARG A 212 -6.81 23.90 5.67
CA ARG A 212 -8.08 23.29 6.06
C ARG A 212 -8.08 22.85 7.52
N ALA A 213 -7.01 22.19 7.98
CA ALA A 213 -6.88 21.80 9.39
C ALA A 213 -6.94 23.03 10.33
N THR A 214 -6.27 24.12 9.95
CA THR A 214 -6.29 25.39 10.69
C THR A 214 -7.70 26.03 10.71
N LEU A 215 -8.43 25.98 9.59
CA LEU A 215 -9.81 26.47 9.52
C LEU A 215 -10.75 25.67 10.43
N MET A 216 -10.66 24.33 10.38
CA MET A 216 -11.43 23.42 11.23
C MET A 216 -11.14 23.63 12.71
N GLU A 217 -9.88 23.87 13.08
CA GLU A 217 -9.50 24.20 14.44
C GLU A 217 -10.11 25.53 14.89
N ARG A 218 -10.05 26.57 14.05
CA ARG A 218 -10.69 27.87 14.35
C ARG A 218 -12.20 27.76 14.52
N MET A 219 -12.87 26.97 13.69
CA MET A 219 -14.31 26.72 13.83
C MET A 219 -14.61 25.95 15.13
N SER A 220 -13.82 24.94 15.46
CA SER A 220 -13.98 24.14 16.68
C SER A 220 -13.80 25.00 17.95
N ARG A 221 -12.79 25.87 17.99
CA ARG A 221 -12.57 26.81 19.11
C ARG A 221 -13.73 27.79 19.32
N ARG A 222 -14.51 28.10 18.27
CA ARG A 222 -15.68 28.98 18.35
C ARG A 222 -16.96 28.28 18.83
N LEU A 223 -17.00 26.94 18.78
CA LEU A 223 -18.15 26.16 19.23
C LEU A 223 -18.18 25.93 20.75
N ASP A 224 -17.17 26.41 21.50
CA ASP A 224 -17.15 26.32 22.96
C ASP A 224 -18.32 27.14 23.58
N PRO A 225 -19.30 26.47 24.21
CA PRO A 225 -20.51 27.12 24.73
C PRO A 225 -20.22 28.22 25.76
N ALA A 226 -19.08 28.14 26.46
CA ALA A 226 -18.70 29.10 27.50
C ALA A 226 -18.39 30.50 26.94
N LEU A 227 -17.93 30.59 25.69
CA LEU A 227 -17.58 31.86 25.03
C LEU A 227 -18.75 32.47 24.22
N ARG A 228 -19.83 31.70 24.04
CA ARG A 228 -20.94 32.04 23.13
C ARG A 228 -21.82 33.20 23.61
N TRP A 229 -21.87 33.44 24.92
CA TRP A 229 -22.77 34.42 25.52
C TRP A 229 -22.26 35.87 25.48
N ALA A 230 -20.97 36.10 25.22
CA ALA A 230 -20.40 37.44 25.35
C ALA A 230 -20.43 38.28 24.06
N HIS A 231 -20.35 37.68 22.87
CA HIS A 231 -20.17 38.45 21.61
C HIS A 231 -20.79 37.79 20.36
N ALA A 232 -22.08 37.48 20.41
CA ALA A 232 -22.85 37.14 19.20
C ALA A 232 -23.12 38.41 18.37
N THR A 233 -22.11 38.88 17.64
CA THR A 233 -22.27 40.00 16.69
C THR A 233 -22.51 39.46 15.29
N ALA A 234 -23.29 40.15 14.45
CA ALA A 234 -23.53 39.72 13.07
C ALA A 234 -22.23 39.48 12.25
N GLN A 235 -21.13 40.11 12.64
CA GLN A 235 -19.81 39.92 12.04
C GLN A 235 -19.23 38.52 12.27
N THR A 236 -19.46 37.90 13.43
CA THR A 236 -18.92 36.56 13.72
C THR A 236 -19.61 35.49 12.89
N ALA A 237 -20.92 35.63 12.64
CA ALA A 237 -21.69 34.73 11.77
C ALA A 237 -21.22 34.80 10.31
N LYS A 238 -20.99 36.02 9.78
CA LYS A 238 -20.45 36.21 8.42
C LYS A 238 -19.08 35.56 8.25
N GLN A 239 -18.19 35.76 9.23
CA GLN A 239 -16.87 35.11 9.21
C GLN A 239 -16.98 33.58 9.27
N GLN A 240 -17.90 33.04 10.07
CA GLN A 240 -18.08 31.59 10.15
C GLN A 240 -18.53 30.99 8.82
N MET A 241 -19.50 31.62 8.17
CA MET A 241 -19.96 31.19 6.84
C MET A 241 -18.85 31.27 5.79
N GLU A 242 -17.94 32.26 5.88
CA GLU A 242 -16.79 32.36 4.99
C GLU A 242 -15.76 31.24 5.23
N LEU A 243 -15.47 30.91 6.50
CA LEU A 243 -14.58 29.79 6.84
C LEU A 243 -15.14 28.44 6.37
N GLU A 244 -16.44 28.24 6.53
CA GLU A 244 -17.14 27.02 6.07
C GLU A 244 -17.09 26.90 4.54
N LYS A 245 -17.37 28.00 3.82
CA LYS A 245 -17.22 28.06 2.36
C LYS A 245 -15.80 27.72 1.90
N ASP A 246 -14.78 28.23 2.59
CA ASP A 246 -13.39 27.94 2.26
C ASP A 246 -13.05 26.46 2.50
N VAL A 247 -13.56 25.83 3.56
CA VAL A 247 -13.39 24.39 3.81
C VAL A 247 -14.06 23.55 2.73
N ASP A 248 -15.31 23.84 2.37
CA ASP A 248 -16.03 23.14 1.31
C ASP A 248 -15.31 23.23 -0.03
N LEU A 249 -14.73 24.41 -0.32
CA LEU A 249 -13.97 24.64 -1.55
C LEU A 249 -12.68 23.80 -1.57
N ILE A 250 -11.95 23.72 -0.45
CA ILE A 250 -10.76 22.87 -0.34
C ILE A 250 -11.14 21.39 -0.52
N ASP A 251 -12.23 20.94 0.11
CA ASP A 251 -12.70 19.56 0.02
C ASP A 251 -13.11 19.19 -1.41
N ARG A 252 -13.78 20.12 -2.12
CA ARG A 252 -14.14 19.94 -3.53
C ARG A 252 -12.92 19.81 -4.44
N ILE A 253 -11.94 20.70 -4.29
CA ILE A 253 -10.71 20.68 -5.11
C ILE A 253 -9.92 19.39 -4.83
N THR A 254 -9.70 19.07 -3.55
CA THR A 254 -8.92 17.90 -3.14
C THR A 254 -9.59 16.59 -3.58
N SER A 255 -10.91 16.49 -3.43
CA SER A 255 -11.68 15.32 -3.89
C SER A 255 -11.61 15.16 -5.40
N SER A 256 -11.69 16.25 -6.17
CA SER A 256 -11.54 16.22 -7.63
C SER A 256 -10.16 15.70 -8.05
N VAL A 257 -9.09 16.23 -7.42
CA VAL A 257 -7.70 15.81 -7.66
C VAL A 257 -7.50 14.33 -7.32
N HIS A 258 -7.89 13.91 -6.12
CA HIS A 258 -7.74 12.53 -5.67
C HIS A 258 -8.55 11.54 -6.51
N ALA A 259 -9.75 11.90 -6.94
CA ALA A 259 -10.56 11.07 -7.83
C ALA A 259 -9.87 10.82 -9.17
N LYS A 260 -9.12 11.81 -9.70
CA LYS A 260 -8.32 11.64 -10.91
C LYS A 260 -7.06 10.81 -10.64
N LEU A 261 -6.33 11.07 -9.55
CA LEU A 261 -5.16 10.27 -9.18
C LEU A 261 -5.49 8.79 -8.98
N TYR A 262 -6.61 8.47 -8.33
CA TYR A 262 -7.02 7.09 -8.07
C TYR A 262 -7.35 6.32 -9.37
N LYS A 263 -7.86 7.02 -10.40
CA LYS A 263 -8.13 6.39 -11.70
C LYS A 263 -6.84 6.03 -12.46
N GLY A 264 -5.71 6.69 -12.20
CA GLY A 264 -4.42 6.39 -12.81
C GLY A 264 -4.49 6.31 -14.34
N ASP A 265 -4.12 5.15 -14.89
CA ASP A 265 -4.12 4.88 -16.33
C ASP A 265 -5.52 4.72 -16.96
N HIS A 266 -6.57 4.60 -16.14
CA HIS A 266 -7.94 4.39 -16.60
C HIS A 266 -8.68 5.69 -16.97
N ILE A 267 -8.01 6.83 -16.92
CA ILE A 267 -8.61 8.11 -17.27
C ILE A 267 -8.80 8.18 -18.79
N SER A 268 -10.05 8.35 -19.21
CA SER A 268 -10.37 8.48 -20.63
C SER A 268 -9.80 9.78 -21.21
N ASN A 269 -9.55 9.80 -22.53
CA ASN A 269 -9.06 11.00 -23.21
C ASN A 269 -10.02 12.20 -23.06
N HIS A 270 -11.33 11.93 -23.08
CA HIS A 270 -12.37 12.94 -22.82
C HIS A 270 -12.26 13.53 -21.41
N GLU A 271 -12.04 12.69 -20.39
CA GLU A 271 -11.87 13.17 -19.02
C GLU A 271 -10.59 13.97 -18.81
N MET A 272 -9.51 13.65 -19.54
CA MET A 272 -8.28 14.45 -19.52
C MET A 272 -8.54 15.84 -20.09
N HIS A 273 -9.23 15.95 -21.22
CA HIS A 273 -9.60 17.24 -21.82
C HIS A 273 -10.53 18.04 -20.90
N ALA A 274 -11.57 17.42 -20.35
CA ALA A 274 -12.48 18.08 -19.41
C ALA A 274 -11.74 18.61 -18.17
N PHE A 275 -10.76 17.86 -17.64
CA PHE A 275 -9.93 18.35 -16.54
C PHE A 275 -9.05 19.52 -16.96
N LEU A 276 -8.44 19.47 -18.15
CA LEU A 276 -7.61 20.56 -18.66
C LEU A 276 -8.41 21.85 -18.89
N ASP A 277 -9.69 21.73 -19.28
CA ASP A 277 -10.60 22.86 -19.42
C ASP A 277 -10.99 23.44 -18.05
N GLU A 278 -11.21 22.61 -17.03
CA GLU A 278 -11.55 23.05 -15.67
C GLU A 278 -10.33 23.54 -14.86
N PHE A 279 -9.13 23.11 -15.25
CA PHE A 279 -7.88 23.34 -14.52
C PHE A 279 -7.63 24.82 -14.18
N PRO A 280 -7.77 25.80 -15.09
CA PRO A 280 -7.52 27.20 -14.77
C PRO A 280 -8.40 27.73 -13.63
N HIS A 281 -9.64 27.26 -13.54
CA HIS A 281 -10.58 27.70 -12.52
C HIS A 281 -10.26 27.05 -11.16
N MET A 282 -9.96 25.76 -11.15
CA MET A 282 -9.52 25.06 -9.94
C MET A 282 -8.20 25.63 -9.40
N TYR A 283 -7.24 25.89 -10.29
CA TYR A 283 -5.94 26.43 -9.91
C TYR A 283 -6.06 27.85 -9.36
N ALA A 284 -6.86 28.73 -9.99
CA ALA A 284 -7.11 30.08 -9.47
C ALA A 284 -7.77 30.06 -8.08
N ALA A 285 -8.78 29.20 -7.89
CA ALA A 285 -9.43 29.03 -6.59
C ALA A 285 -8.46 28.51 -5.51
N ALA A 286 -7.58 27.57 -5.87
CA ALA A 286 -6.56 27.06 -4.98
C ALA A 286 -5.50 28.13 -4.64
N GLU A 287 -5.11 28.96 -5.60
CA GLU A 287 -4.17 30.07 -5.39
C GLU A 287 -4.75 31.13 -4.44
N ASP A 288 -6.02 31.50 -4.61
CA ASP A 288 -6.73 32.42 -3.70
C ASP A 288 -6.76 31.87 -2.26
N LEU A 289 -7.07 30.58 -2.09
CA LEU A 289 -7.02 29.90 -0.80
C LEU A 289 -5.59 29.87 -0.22
N ALA A 290 -4.58 29.63 -1.05
CA ALA A 290 -3.18 29.67 -0.63
C ALA A 290 -2.75 31.08 -0.17
N GLN A 291 -3.24 32.14 -0.81
CA GLN A 291 -3.00 33.52 -0.38
C GLN A 291 -3.69 33.82 0.95
N LYS A 292 -4.94 33.38 1.14
CA LYS A 292 -5.64 33.47 2.43
C LYS A 292 -4.90 32.71 3.54
N ALA A 293 -4.37 31.52 3.25
CA ALA A 293 -3.55 30.74 4.17
C ALA A 293 -2.29 31.52 4.61
N LYS A 294 -1.58 32.13 3.65
CA LYS A 294 -0.40 32.97 3.94
C LYS A 294 -0.76 34.22 4.76
N ALA A 295 -1.87 34.88 4.43
CA ALA A 295 -2.34 36.04 5.17
C ALA A 295 -2.71 35.70 6.63
N MET A 296 -3.28 34.50 6.83
CA MET A 296 -3.64 33.98 8.15
C MET A 296 -2.42 33.52 8.96
N ALA A 297 -1.41 32.96 8.29
CA ALA A 297 -0.17 32.49 8.90
C ALA A 297 0.78 33.63 9.28
N ARG A 298 0.62 34.82 8.65
CA ARG A 298 1.40 36.00 9.03
C ARG A 298 1.08 36.34 10.49
N PRO A 299 2.03 36.18 11.42
CA PRO A 299 1.82 36.56 12.81
C PRO A 299 1.43 38.03 12.80
N THR A 300 0.36 38.40 13.50
CA THR A 300 0.02 39.78 13.82
C THR A 300 1.11 40.35 14.72
N ALA A 301 2.29 40.61 14.14
CA ALA A 301 3.52 41.07 14.80
C ALA A 301 3.47 42.56 15.18
N ALA A 302 2.28 43.14 15.34
CA ALA A 302 2.12 44.57 15.59
C ALA A 302 2.02 44.93 17.09
N TYR A 303 2.10 43.96 18.00
CA TYR A 303 2.17 44.21 19.45
C TYR A 303 3.08 43.15 20.10
N GLU A 304 4.39 43.27 19.89
CA GLU A 304 5.37 42.60 20.75
C GLU A 304 5.37 43.30 22.12
N ALA A 305 4.51 42.81 23.02
CA ALA A 305 4.82 42.89 24.43
C ALA A 305 5.99 41.93 24.72
N PRO A 306 6.93 42.29 25.60
CA PRO A 306 8.10 41.47 25.89
C PRO A 306 7.67 40.08 26.38
N PRO A 307 8.34 39.00 25.94
CA PRO A 307 7.94 37.64 26.26
C PRO A 307 8.04 37.42 27.77
N PRO A 308 6.96 36.98 28.46
CA PRO A 308 7.09 36.50 29.82
C PRO A 308 7.97 35.24 29.79
N THR A 309 9.16 35.34 30.38
CA THR A 309 10.19 34.30 30.43
C THR A 309 9.85 33.12 31.35
N THR A 310 8.59 32.96 31.73
CA THR A 310 8.15 31.91 32.65
C THR A 310 7.28 30.90 31.94
N ASN A 311 7.92 29.80 31.53
CA ASN A 311 7.39 28.43 31.40
C ASN A 311 7.66 27.73 30.06
N ASP A 312 8.94 27.62 29.69
CA ASP A 312 9.38 26.66 28.67
C ASP A 312 9.00 25.21 29.03
N GLU A 313 8.86 24.90 30.34
CA GLU A 313 8.38 23.59 30.78
C GLU A 313 6.88 23.37 30.56
N THR A 314 6.02 24.37 30.81
CA THR A 314 4.57 24.17 30.59
C THR A 314 4.24 24.07 29.10
N THR A 315 4.98 24.76 28.22
CA THR A 315 4.78 24.63 26.78
C THR A 315 5.24 23.27 26.27
N LYS A 316 6.35 22.72 26.78
CA LYS A 316 6.78 21.33 26.52
C LYS A 316 5.73 20.34 27.00
N LEU A 317 5.21 20.52 28.21
CA LEU A 317 4.17 19.64 28.77
C LEU A 317 2.88 19.69 27.94
N LEU A 318 2.48 20.88 27.47
CA LEU A 318 1.33 21.04 26.58
C LEU A 318 1.55 20.32 25.24
N ARG A 319 2.74 20.42 24.64
CA ARG A 319 3.06 19.70 23.39
C ARG A 319 2.99 18.18 23.57
N VAL A 320 3.52 17.64 24.66
CA VAL A 320 3.44 16.20 24.95
C VAL A 320 1.97 15.77 25.11
N LYS A 321 1.17 16.56 25.84
CA LYS A 321 -0.25 16.29 26.01
C LYS A 321 -1.01 16.34 24.68
N ASP A 322 -0.75 17.35 23.84
CA ASP A 322 -1.39 17.48 22.54
C ASP A 322 -1.01 16.33 21.60
N GLN A 323 0.26 15.90 21.63
CA GLN A 323 0.72 14.71 20.91
C GLN A 323 -0.02 13.45 21.38
N MET A 324 -0.11 13.22 22.70
CA MET A 324 -0.85 12.07 23.24
C MET A 324 -2.34 12.09 22.86
N ILE A 325 -2.97 13.28 22.88
CA ILE A 325 -4.36 13.43 22.45
C ILE A 325 -4.49 13.07 20.97
N TRP A 326 -3.57 13.53 20.14
CA TRP A 326 -3.57 13.23 18.71
C TRP A 326 -3.40 11.72 18.45
N ASP A 327 -2.45 11.07 19.12
CA ASP A 327 -2.23 9.62 19.03
C ASP A 327 -3.50 8.84 19.43
N LEU A 328 -4.15 9.21 20.54
CA LEU A 328 -5.39 8.58 21.00
C LEU A 328 -6.56 8.80 20.02
N LEU A 329 -6.63 9.96 19.38
CA LEU A 329 -7.64 10.24 18.36
C LEU A 329 -7.41 9.41 17.09
N GLN A 330 -6.15 9.22 16.70
CA GLN A 330 -5.78 8.36 15.58
C GLN A 330 -6.10 6.89 15.89
N GLU A 331 -5.72 6.39 17.07
CA GLU A 331 -6.05 5.03 17.52
C GLU A 331 -7.57 4.81 17.55
N ARG A 332 -8.34 5.77 18.09
CA ARG A 332 -9.81 5.68 18.08
C ARG A 332 -10.40 5.68 16.67
N LYS A 333 -9.80 6.40 15.72
CA LYS A 333 -10.23 6.39 14.32
C LYS A 333 -9.98 5.04 13.67
N GLU A 334 -8.82 4.44 13.94
CA GLU A 334 -8.45 3.10 13.48
C GLU A 334 -9.39 2.03 14.04
N LEU A 335 -9.68 2.07 15.35
CA LEU A 335 -10.62 1.14 15.98
C LEU A 335 -12.04 1.22 15.41
N ARG A 336 -12.49 2.42 14.99
CA ARG A 336 -13.78 2.55 14.28
C ARG A 336 -13.74 1.88 12.91
N HIS A 337 -12.65 2.03 12.16
CA HIS A 337 -12.49 1.34 10.87
C HIS A 337 -12.49 -0.17 11.05
N GLN A 338 -11.78 -0.68 12.05
CA GLN A 338 -11.76 -2.11 12.36
C GLN A 338 -13.14 -2.63 12.77
N ARG A 339 -13.88 -1.89 13.61
CA ARG A 339 -15.26 -2.23 13.96
C ARG A 339 -16.15 -2.26 12.71
N ASP A 340 -16.10 -1.24 11.87
CA ASP A 340 -16.95 -1.15 10.69
C ASP A 340 -16.64 -2.28 9.68
N ALA A 341 -15.37 -2.66 9.56
CA ALA A 341 -14.95 -3.83 8.77
C ALA A 341 -15.50 -5.15 9.35
N LEU A 342 -15.43 -5.35 10.67
CA LEU A 342 -16.00 -6.53 11.33
C LEU A 342 -17.53 -6.57 11.23
N GLU A 343 -18.20 -5.43 11.36
CA GLU A 343 -19.65 -5.33 11.15
C GLU A 343 -20.04 -5.69 9.72
N HIS A 344 -19.24 -5.32 8.73
CA HIS A 344 -19.46 -5.72 7.35
C HIS A 344 -19.32 -7.24 7.17
N GLN A 345 -18.24 -7.84 7.68
CA GLN A 345 -18.05 -9.29 7.65
C GLN A 345 -19.19 -10.05 8.35
N LEU A 346 -19.68 -9.52 9.48
CA LEU A 346 -20.81 -10.11 10.19
C LEU A 346 -22.10 -10.07 9.37
N ARG A 347 -22.33 -8.99 8.62
CA ARG A 347 -23.49 -8.88 7.71
C ARG A 347 -23.38 -9.91 6.59
N ASP A 348 -22.21 -10.08 5.98
CA ASP A 348 -22.01 -11.03 4.90
C ASP A 348 -22.25 -12.48 5.36
N VAL A 349 -21.72 -12.85 6.53
CA VAL A 349 -21.96 -14.17 7.13
C VAL A 349 -23.45 -14.38 7.47
N THR A 350 -24.11 -13.34 7.99
CA THR A 350 -25.54 -13.38 8.28
C THR A 350 -26.37 -13.55 7.01
N GLU A 351 -25.99 -12.88 5.92
CA GLU A 351 -26.65 -13.00 4.62
C GLU A 351 -26.47 -14.39 4.02
N LEU A 352 -25.25 -14.94 4.05
CA LEU A 352 -24.97 -16.30 3.61
C LEU A 352 -25.79 -17.33 4.40
N SER A 353 -25.83 -17.21 5.73
CA SER A 353 -26.65 -18.06 6.59
C SER A 353 -28.13 -17.98 6.25
N ALA A 354 -28.65 -16.76 6.00
CA ALA A 354 -30.03 -16.57 5.56
C ALA A 354 -30.31 -17.21 4.18
N GLN A 355 -29.37 -17.13 3.24
CA GLN A 355 -29.48 -17.79 1.94
C GLN A 355 -29.51 -19.32 2.09
N GLU A 356 -28.67 -19.89 2.96
CA GLU A 356 -28.67 -21.32 3.24
C GLU A 356 -29.99 -21.76 3.87
N MET A 357 -30.52 -21.03 4.86
CA MET A 357 -31.83 -21.33 5.45
C MET A 357 -32.95 -21.33 4.41
N ARG A 358 -32.93 -20.40 3.44
CA ARG A 358 -33.91 -20.39 2.34
C ARG A 358 -33.77 -21.62 1.45
N LYS A 359 -32.54 -22.08 1.16
CA LYS A 359 -32.30 -23.31 0.39
C LYS A 359 -32.83 -24.54 1.14
N TRP A 360 -32.58 -24.63 2.44
CA TRP A 360 -33.10 -25.73 3.28
C TRP A 360 -34.63 -25.73 3.36
N ALA A 361 -35.25 -24.57 3.51
CA ALA A 361 -36.71 -24.44 3.49
C ALA A 361 -37.29 -24.94 2.16
N LYS A 362 -36.72 -24.46 1.03
CA LYS A 362 -37.15 -24.91 -0.30
C LYS A 362 -36.99 -26.42 -0.50
N LEU A 363 -35.84 -26.99 -0.09
CA LEU A 363 -35.61 -28.42 -0.18
C LEU A 363 -36.65 -29.22 0.64
N THR A 364 -37.00 -28.71 1.82
CA THR A 364 -38.02 -29.33 2.68
C THR A 364 -39.40 -29.30 2.03
N ASP A 365 -39.78 -28.17 1.42
CA ASP A 365 -41.03 -28.02 0.68
C ASP A 365 -41.08 -28.96 -0.53
N ASP A 366 -39.98 -29.04 -1.30
CA ASP A 366 -39.86 -29.93 -2.47
C ASP A 366 -39.98 -31.41 -2.06
N MET A 367 -39.32 -31.81 -0.97
CA MET A 367 -39.45 -33.17 -0.42
C MET A 367 -40.87 -33.48 0.05
N GLN A 368 -41.53 -32.52 0.70
CA GLN A 368 -42.89 -32.68 1.18
C GLN A 368 -43.87 -32.83 0.00
N ALA A 369 -43.71 -32.02 -1.04
CA ALA A 369 -44.50 -32.11 -2.27
C ALA A 369 -44.32 -33.47 -2.96
N GLU A 370 -43.10 -34.00 -3.00
CA GLU A 370 -42.82 -35.33 -3.56
C GLU A 370 -43.46 -36.45 -2.73
N ILE A 371 -43.43 -36.36 -1.39
CA ILE A 371 -44.14 -37.30 -0.52
C ILE A 371 -45.64 -37.28 -0.78
N GLU A 372 -46.23 -36.09 -0.97
CA GLU A 372 -47.65 -35.96 -1.31
C GLU A 372 -47.97 -36.51 -2.70
N ARG A 373 -47.08 -36.34 -3.67
CA ARG A 373 -47.21 -36.91 -5.02
C ARG A 373 -47.25 -38.43 -4.95
N LEU A 374 -46.28 -39.04 -4.26
CA LEU A 374 -46.19 -40.48 -4.06
C LEU A 374 -47.36 -41.07 -3.26
N ARG A 375 -48.04 -40.28 -2.42
CA ARG A 375 -49.25 -40.71 -1.69
C ARG A 375 -50.52 -40.72 -2.55
N ARG A 376 -50.52 -40.04 -3.71
CA ARG A 376 -51.67 -39.98 -4.62
C ARG A 376 -51.63 -41.05 -5.70
N GLU A 377 -50.44 -41.55 -6.02
CA GLU A 377 -50.23 -42.76 -6.83
C GLU A 377 -50.62 -44.01 -6.03
#